data_AF-A0A370DZ50-F1
#
_entry.id   AF-A0A370DZ50-F1
#
_cell.length_a   1.000
_cell.length_b   1.000
_cell.length_c   1.000
_cell.angle_alpha   90.00
_cell.angle_beta   90.00
_cell.angle_gamma   90.00
#
_symmetry.space_group_name_H-M   'P 1'
#
loop_
_entity.id
_entity.type
_entity.pdbx_description
1 polymer ?
#
loop_
_entity_poly.entity_id
_entity_poly.type
_entity_poly.pdbx_seq_one_letter_code
_entity_poly.pdbx_strand_id
1 'polypeptide(L)'
;MILEREDSSRIERKVKLFDNSDATRPQTLTSDEPPARLIPLTGLTYFYMPLQTRSSFRALPWAGFNMISSFSLLPLNLIAREAAMPIIKELQGVNSPGYIKLRLDRDFLHQDYPIVLAKSMATYSGMAIPNPPYTPELESVQLTYEAQTGWVDPTDENATAYIGTEIRLYQTTPFGQREVHGFLKSQLDDTIEGKIRLLPDSSPEGQLFIGLKEQPDAAFLDLLIQVDEGSANPLKEIENVTWSLLESNHWRDLTAEETLFDESNGLLTSGIMHVNIPARSPQTNTWMPEGLTWLRARVEDNSDAVCHLIDLHPQAASAHLLDVGKNPPHLTSSLPPKSIGKPVKPLDGIKGASQPYASICGQARESDQIFYTRVSERLRHKQRAVTLWDYERLVLQAFPELYRVKCLPHLPGPGHVSLVVIPDIRQRKAYDPLQPRIDKDTESRIDKLLAALNSPFASAKVFNPDYEKIRLDVAVAFKPEYPFGAASQALQKALQQHLAPWTGNKTTMPAFGGRIHKSMLLAFIMDQPSVDYVQQLKLYHLTTEETPEIDRDEVVSQNPKAILTSHHQHTIRDAASGGST
;
A
#
# COMPACT_ATOMS: atom_id res chain seq x y z
N MET A 1 -24.98 -12.49 53.23
CA MET A 1 -24.98 -11.44 52.19
C MET A 1 -26.22 -11.63 51.34
N ILE A 2 -26.85 -10.53 50.92
CA ILE A 2 -28.02 -10.50 50.03
C ILE A 2 -27.53 -10.04 48.65
N LEU A 3 -27.83 -10.81 47.62
CA LEU A 3 -27.75 -10.38 46.22
C LEU A 3 -29.09 -9.76 45.83
N GLU A 4 -29.08 -8.51 45.39
CA GLU A 4 -30.28 -7.82 44.88
C GLU A 4 -30.08 -7.45 43.40
N ARG A 5 -31.15 -7.61 42.60
CA ARG A 5 -31.31 -7.10 41.24
C ARG A 5 -32.40 -6.03 41.25
N GLU A 6 -32.22 -4.96 40.48
CA GLU A 6 -33.10 -3.78 40.51
C GLU A 6 -34.32 -3.84 39.57
N ASP A 7 -34.45 -4.88 38.74
CA ASP A 7 -35.70 -5.13 38.01
C ASP A 7 -36.73 -5.76 38.94
N SER A 8 -37.97 -5.30 38.85
CA SER A 8 -39.13 -5.49 39.74
C SER A 8 -39.58 -6.93 40.09
N SER A 9 -38.74 -7.94 39.91
CA SER A 9 -38.84 -9.27 40.52
C SER A 9 -37.66 -9.49 41.47
N ARG A 10 -37.87 -9.21 42.75
CA ARG A 10 -36.85 -9.29 43.80
C ARG A 10 -36.47 -10.75 44.06
N ILE A 11 -35.36 -11.23 43.50
CA ILE A 11 -34.77 -12.53 43.86
C ILE A 11 -33.78 -12.27 44.99
N GLU A 12 -34.26 -12.25 46.24
CA GLU A 12 -33.37 -12.17 47.41
C GLU A 12 -32.77 -13.56 47.68
N ARG A 13 -31.45 -13.73 47.49
CA ARG A 13 -30.73 -14.93 47.95
C ARG A 13 -29.78 -14.57 49.08
N LYS A 14 -29.93 -15.28 50.21
CA LYS A 14 -29.09 -15.13 51.41
C LYS A 14 -28.04 -16.21 51.45
N VAL A 15 -26.80 -15.79 51.68
CA VAL A 15 -25.64 -16.69 51.76
C VAL A 15 -24.91 -16.48 53.06
N LYS A 16 -24.60 -17.58 53.75
CA LYS A 16 -23.73 -17.59 54.92
C LYS A 16 -22.28 -17.59 54.43
N LEU A 17 -21.67 -16.41 54.41
CA LEU A 17 -20.30 -16.21 53.88
C LEU A 17 -19.21 -16.74 54.81
N PHE A 18 -19.49 -16.78 56.11
CA PHE A 18 -18.52 -17.19 57.13
C PHE A 18 -19.10 -18.39 57.87
N ASP A 19 -18.40 -19.52 57.82
CA ASP A 19 -18.61 -20.55 58.82
C ASP A 19 -17.76 -20.24 60.04
N ASN A 20 -18.34 -20.32 61.24
CA ASN A 20 -17.65 -19.92 62.47
C ASN A 20 -16.49 -20.86 62.84
N SER A 21 -16.36 -21.98 62.12
CA SER A 21 -15.33 -23.01 62.27
C SER A 21 -14.10 -22.76 61.39
N ASP A 22 -14.29 -22.23 60.17
CA ASP A 22 -13.20 -21.94 59.22
C ASP A 22 -13.65 -20.87 58.21
N ALA A 23 -13.09 -19.67 58.34
CA ALA A 23 -13.40 -18.51 57.51
C ALA A 23 -12.64 -18.49 56.17
N THR A 24 -11.73 -19.43 55.92
CA THR A 24 -10.89 -19.48 54.71
C THR A 24 -11.50 -20.31 53.58
N ARG A 25 -12.59 -21.02 53.84
CA ARG A 25 -13.21 -21.93 52.88
C ARG A 25 -13.98 -21.16 51.80
N PRO A 26 -13.70 -21.37 50.49
CA PRO A 26 -14.43 -20.72 49.42
C PRO A 26 -15.90 -21.15 49.41
N GLN A 27 -16.80 -20.18 49.26
CA GLN A 27 -18.25 -20.40 49.19
C GLN A 27 -18.72 -20.17 47.75
N THR A 28 -19.28 -21.20 47.12
CA THR A 28 -19.78 -21.14 45.74
C THR A 28 -21.29 -21.05 45.74
N LEU A 29 -21.83 -20.17 44.90
CA LEU A 29 -23.26 -20.03 44.66
C LEU A 29 -23.62 -20.59 43.31
N THR A 30 -24.21 -21.79 43.29
CA THR A 30 -24.82 -22.37 42.10
C THR A 30 -26.31 -22.03 42.07
N SER A 31 -26.79 -21.58 40.93
CA SER A 31 -28.21 -21.41 40.66
C SER A 31 -28.62 -22.44 39.61
N ASP A 32 -29.45 -23.42 39.99
CA ASP A 32 -29.98 -24.43 39.06
C ASP A 32 -31.24 -23.96 38.30
N GLU A 33 -31.74 -22.75 38.59
CA GLU A 33 -32.80 -22.12 37.81
C GLU A 33 -32.20 -21.35 36.62
N PRO A 34 -32.86 -21.37 35.43
CA PRO A 34 -32.34 -20.73 34.24
C PRO A 34 -32.05 -19.25 34.53
N PRO A 35 -30.96 -18.68 33.98
CA PRO A 35 -30.57 -17.30 34.27
C PRO A 35 -31.77 -16.40 34.00
N ALA A 36 -32.16 -15.64 35.02
CA ALA A 36 -33.23 -14.67 34.92
C ALA A 36 -32.91 -13.73 33.75
N ARG A 37 -33.61 -13.87 32.63
CA ARG A 37 -33.39 -13.04 31.44
C ARG A 37 -33.35 -11.57 31.87
N LEU A 38 -32.19 -10.94 31.73
CA LEU A 38 -32.09 -9.49 31.65
C LEU A 38 -32.66 -9.16 30.27
N ILE A 39 -33.96 -8.92 30.21
CA ILE A 39 -34.59 -8.40 29.00
C ILE A 39 -34.26 -6.90 29.02
N PRO A 40 -33.45 -6.38 28.10
CA PRO A 40 -33.41 -4.94 27.91
C PRO A 40 -34.83 -4.53 27.51
N LEU A 41 -35.48 -3.74 28.35
CA LEU A 41 -36.69 -3.03 27.95
C LEU A 41 -36.27 -2.14 26.78
N THR A 42 -36.68 -2.51 25.57
CA THR A 42 -36.60 -1.65 24.38
C THR A 42 -37.53 -0.47 24.60
N GLY A 43 -37.02 0.52 25.32
CA GLY A 43 -37.61 1.83 25.53
C GLY A 43 -36.72 2.85 24.84
N LEU A 44 -37.16 3.29 23.65
CA LEU A 44 -36.67 4.50 22.99
C LEU A 44 -36.62 5.66 24.00
N THR A 45 -35.44 6.12 24.39
CA THR A 45 -34.92 7.50 24.17
C THR A 45 -33.83 7.87 25.18
N TYR A 46 -32.72 8.39 24.65
CA TYR A 46 -31.74 9.17 25.39
C TYR A 46 -31.48 10.48 24.67
N PHE A 47 -31.25 11.56 25.43
CA PHE A 47 -30.17 12.47 25.10
C PHE A 47 -29.57 13.16 26.33
N TYR A 48 -28.24 13.27 26.28
CA TYR A 48 -27.36 14.10 27.09
C TYR A 48 -27.58 15.61 26.84
N MET A 49 -27.49 16.41 27.92
CA MET A 49 -27.34 17.88 27.88
C MET A 49 -25.89 18.28 27.60
N PRO A 50 -25.64 19.39 26.89
CA PRO A 50 -24.44 20.20 27.08
C PRO A 50 -24.70 21.46 27.95
N LEU A 51 -23.58 21.96 28.45
CA LEU A 51 -23.32 23.01 29.45
C LEU A 51 -24.33 24.18 29.61
N GLN A 52 -24.49 24.54 30.88
CA GLN A 52 -25.16 25.75 31.39
C GLN A 52 -24.48 27.05 30.92
N THR A 53 -25.28 28.02 30.48
CA THR A 53 -25.08 29.42 30.85
C THR A 53 -26.42 30.02 31.30
N ARG A 54 -26.36 30.82 32.37
CA ARG A 54 -27.48 31.40 33.14
C ARG A 54 -28.27 32.45 32.33
N SER A 55 -29.60 32.44 32.45
CA SER A 55 -30.37 33.58 33.00
C SER A 55 -31.89 33.27 33.09
N SER A 56 -32.51 33.83 34.12
CA SER A 56 -33.90 33.73 34.61
C SER A 56 -35.02 34.17 33.64
N PHE A 57 -36.25 33.63 33.77
CA PHE A 57 -37.51 34.34 34.14
C PHE A 57 -38.77 33.43 34.07
N ARG A 58 -39.90 33.93 34.63
CA ARG A 58 -41.10 33.26 35.20
C ARG A 58 -42.23 32.83 34.22
N ALA A 59 -42.94 31.78 34.64
CA ALA A 59 -44.36 31.33 34.53
C ALA A 59 -45.42 32.04 33.65
N LEU A 60 -46.28 31.25 32.98
CA LEU A 60 -47.77 31.14 33.14
C LEU A 60 -48.40 30.08 32.17
N PRO A 61 -49.64 29.56 32.40
CA PRO A 61 -50.21 28.35 31.77
C PRO A 61 -51.27 28.63 30.66
N TRP A 62 -52.07 27.59 30.30
CA TRP A 62 -53.36 27.46 29.59
C TRP A 62 -53.49 27.49 28.04
N ALA A 63 -54.03 26.37 27.49
CA ALA A 63 -55.15 26.23 26.52
C ALA A 63 -54.93 25.13 25.45
N GLY A 64 -55.92 24.25 25.27
CA GLY A 64 -55.89 23.12 24.34
C GLY A 64 -56.27 23.45 22.90
N PHE A 65 -55.93 22.56 21.95
CA PHE A 65 -56.49 22.52 20.61
C PHE A 65 -56.34 21.12 19.98
N ASN A 66 -57.42 20.63 19.36
CA ASN A 66 -57.42 19.55 18.36
C ASN A 66 -57.01 20.15 16.99
N MET A 67 -56.20 19.43 16.19
CA MET A 67 -56.33 19.50 14.72
C MET A 67 -55.66 18.32 13.99
N ILE A 68 -56.39 17.84 12.97
CA ILE A 68 -55.93 16.99 11.86
C ILE A 68 -55.27 17.90 10.81
N SER A 69 -54.09 17.56 10.28
CA SER A 69 -53.75 17.51 8.83
C SER A 69 -52.24 17.58 8.55
N SER A 70 -51.83 16.69 7.63
CA SER A 70 -50.68 16.72 6.71
C SER A 70 -49.72 17.92 6.71
N PHE A 71 -48.41 17.64 6.78
CA PHE A 71 -47.38 18.52 6.21
C PHE A 71 -46.26 17.74 5.50
N SER A 72 -45.84 18.33 4.39
CA SER A 72 -44.93 17.89 3.34
C SER A 72 -43.44 17.99 3.69
N LEU A 73 -42.66 17.11 3.06
CA LEU A 73 -41.21 17.05 3.03
C LEU A 73 -40.56 18.36 2.53
N LEU A 74 -39.69 18.96 3.35
CA LEU A 74 -38.63 19.90 2.97
C LEU A 74 -37.40 19.64 3.86
N PRO A 75 -36.17 19.90 3.35
CA PRO A 75 -34.94 19.41 3.95
C PRO A 75 -34.58 20.23 5.19
N LEU A 76 -34.45 19.55 6.32
CA LEU A 76 -34.18 20.19 7.61
C LEU A 76 -32.68 20.20 7.92
N ASN A 77 -32.01 21.26 7.47
CA ASN A 77 -30.74 21.69 8.06
C ASN A 77 -31.01 22.53 9.32
N LEU A 78 -30.37 22.13 10.42
CA LEU A 78 -30.12 22.81 11.70
C LEU A 78 -31.26 23.50 12.50
N ILE A 79 -32.41 23.88 11.94
CA ILE A 79 -33.45 24.66 12.65
C ILE A 79 -34.48 23.78 13.38
N ALA A 80 -34.55 22.48 13.10
CA ALA A 80 -35.52 21.56 13.74
C ALA A 80 -35.21 21.22 15.21
N ARG A 81 -34.02 21.56 15.72
CA ARG A 81 -33.55 21.08 17.03
C ARG A 81 -34.17 21.85 18.22
N GLU A 82 -34.60 23.09 18.02
CA GLU A 82 -35.21 23.91 19.09
C GLU A 82 -36.72 23.73 19.22
N ALA A 83 -37.45 23.45 18.12
CA ALA A 83 -38.91 23.36 18.14
C ALA A 83 -39.45 22.04 18.75
N ALA A 84 -38.63 20.99 18.83
CA ALA A 84 -39.03 19.66 19.32
C ALA A 84 -38.73 19.40 20.81
N MET A 85 -38.07 20.32 21.50
CA MET A 85 -37.62 20.16 22.89
C MET A 85 -38.70 19.84 23.94
N PRO A 86 -39.94 20.36 23.88
CA PRO A 86 -40.94 20.04 24.90
C PRO A 86 -41.59 18.67 24.73
N ILE A 87 -41.54 18.05 23.53
CA ILE A 87 -42.16 16.73 23.25
C ILE A 87 -41.21 15.57 23.62
N ILE A 88 -39.90 15.81 23.62
CA ILE A 88 -38.87 14.76 23.89
C ILE A 88 -38.72 14.45 25.39
N LYS A 89 -39.25 15.30 26.29
CA LYS A 89 -39.07 15.14 27.75
C LYS A 89 -40.01 14.12 28.39
N GLU A 90 -41.08 13.71 27.71
CA GLU A 90 -42.11 12.80 28.28
C GLU A 90 -41.90 11.31 27.94
N LEU A 91 -40.88 10.94 27.15
CA LEU A 91 -40.74 9.57 26.64
C LEU A 91 -39.43 8.82 27.06
N GLN A 92 -38.60 9.37 27.96
CA GLN A 92 -37.31 8.76 28.33
C GLN A 92 -37.43 7.66 29.41
N GLY A 93 -37.36 6.40 28.99
CA GLY A 93 -37.03 5.24 29.84
C GLY A 93 -35.52 4.93 29.75
N VAL A 94 -34.84 4.92 30.89
CA VAL A 94 -33.38 4.82 31.03
C VAL A 94 -32.91 3.35 30.96
N ASN A 95 -32.07 2.98 29.98
CA ASN A 95 -31.14 1.83 30.08
C ASN A 95 -30.15 2.03 31.24
N SER A 96 -30.47 1.55 32.42
CA SER A 96 -29.53 1.54 33.54
C SER A 96 -28.54 0.38 33.39
N PRO A 97 -27.21 0.57 33.47
CA PRO A 97 -26.27 -0.54 33.60
C PRO A 97 -26.62 -1.33 34.87
N GLY A 98 -26.96 -2.61 34.72
CA GLY A 98 -27.26 -3.47 35.86
C GLY A 98 -26.01 -3.63 36.74
N TYR A 99 -26.14 -3.34 38.03
CA TYR A 99 -25.09 -3.58 39.01
C TYR A 99 -25.49 -4.73 39.94
N ILE A 100 -24.50 -5.51 40.36
CA ILE A 100 -24.70 -6.48 41.45
C ILE A 100 -24.36 -5.77 42.74
N LYS A 101 -25.36 -5.60 43.62
CA LYS A 101 -25.15 -5.06 44.95
C LYS A 101 -25.01 -6.21 45.94
N LEU A 102 -23.85 -6.27 46.58
CA LEU A 102 -23.60 -7.15 47.71
C LEU A 102 -23.89 -6.39 48.99
N ARG A 103 -24.89 -6.83 49.75
CA ARG A 103 -25.23 -6.23 51.06
C ARG A 103 -25.03 -7.24 52.18
N LEU A 104 -24.39 -6.81 53.27
CA LEU A 104 -24.36 -7.60 54.50
C LEU A 104 -25.75 -7.57 55.15
N ASP A 105 -26.23 -8.73 55.59
CA ASP A 105 -27.53 -8.85 56.28
C ASP A 105 -27.46 -8.31 57.71
N ARG A 106 -26.26 -8.37 58.32
CA ARG A 106 -25.92 -7.81 59.62
C ARG A 106 -24.54 -7.16 59.52
N ASP A 107 -24.33 -6.10 60.27
CA ASP A 107 -23.02 -5.46 60.38
C ASP A 107 -22.09 -6.25 61.31
N PHE A 108 -20.79 -5.92 61.30
CA PHE A 108 -19.80 -6.51 62.19
C PHE A 108 -19.67 -5.74 63.52
N LEU A 109 -20.70 -4.95 63.88
CA LEU A 109 -20.79 -4.21 65.14
C LEU A 109 -19.65 -3.20 65.39
N HIS A 110 -18.96 -2.75 64.34
CA HIS A 110 -17.90 -1.73 64.44
C HIS A 110 -18.40 -0.40 65.01
N GLN A 111 -19.65 -0.04 64.72
CA GLN A 111 -20.27 1.19 65.22
C GLN A 111 -20.65 1.07 66.71
N ASP A 112 -21.13 -0.10 67.13
CA ASP A 112 -21.58 -0.34 68.51
C ASP A 112 -20.42 -0.62 69.47
N TYR A 113 -19.33 -1.22 68.98
CA TYR A 113 -18.15 -1.57 69.78
C TYR A 113 -17.59 -0.44 70.64
N PRO A 114 -17.29 0.77 70.13
CA PRO A 114 -16.75 1.86 70.97
C PRO A 114 -17.74 2.32 72.06
N ILE A 115 -19.04 2.22 71.81
CA ILE A 115 -20.09 2.57 72.79
C ILE A 115 -20.10 1.54 73.93
N VAL A 116 -20.03 0.25 73.60
CA VAL A 116 -19.98 -0.85 74.58
C VAL A 116 -18.64 -0.85 75.33
N LEU A 117 -17.52 -0.53 74.65
CA LEU A 117 -16.20 -0.39 75.26
C LEU A 117 -16.15 0.77 76.27
N ALA A 118 -16.69 1.95 75.89
CA ALA A 118 -16.75 3.10 76.79
C ALA A 118 -17.62 2.82 78.02
N LYS A 119 -18.75 2.14 77.86
CA LYS A 119 -19.61 1.72 78.98
C LYS A 119 -18.94 0.71 79.90
N SER A 120 -18.21 -0.26 79.35
CA SER A 120 -17.49 -1.27 80.14
C SER A 120 -16.28 -0.70 80.89
N MET A 121 -15.64 0.36 80.36
CA MET A 121 -14.56 1.08 81.07
C MET A 121 -15.05 2.09 82.11
N ALA A 122 -16.20 2.74 81.90
CA ALA A 122 -16.74 3.74 82.83
C ALA A 122 -17.37 3.14 84.09
N THR A 123 -17.72 1.85 84.06
CA THR A 123 -18.38 1.17 85.19
C THR A 123 -17.33 0.42 86.01
N TYR A 124 -17.11 0.81 87.28
CA TYR A 124 -16.15 0.21 88.23
C TYR A 124 -16.56 -1.19 88.75
N SER A 125 -17.17 -2.03 87.92
CA SER A 125 -17.62 -3.37 88.31
C SER A 125 -17.50 -4.38 87.18
N GLY A 126 -16.39 -5.12 87.17
CA GLY A 126 -16.28 -6.52 86.69
C GLY A 126 -16.74 -6.88 85.26
N MET A 127 -17.07 -5.92 84.40
CA MET A 127 -17.53 -6.23 83.04
C MET A 127 -16.32 -6.57 82.17
N ALA A 128 -16.31 -7.79 81.62
CA ALA A 128 -15.24 -8.24 80.73
C ALA A 128 -15.17 -7.31 79.50
N ILE A 129 -13.97 -6.80 79.21
CA ILE A 129 -13.73 -5.92 78.06
C ILE A 129 -14.12 -6.70 76.80
N PRO A 130 -15.03 -6.18 75.95
CA PRO A 130 -15.40 -6.87 74.73
C PRO A 130 -14.20 -6.94 73.78
N ASN A 131 -14.02 -8.10 73.15
CA ASN A 131 -13.02 -8.26 72.10
C ASN A 131 -13.34 -7.34 70.92
N PRO A 132 -12.31 -6.79 70.25
CA PRO A 132 -12.54 -5.94 69.08
C PRO A 132 -13.32 -6.70 68.00
N PRO A 133 -14.23 -6.01 67.29
CA PRO A 133 -15.01 -6.60 66.22
C PRO A 133 -14.09 -7.08 65.10
N TYR A 134 -14.36 -8.28 64.61
CA TYR A 134 -13.63 -8.87 63.50
C TYR A 134 -14.00 -8.19 62.18
N THR A 135 -13.00 -7.71 61.44
CA THR A 135 -13.18 -7.16 60.09
C THR A 135 -12.82 -8.26 59.08
N PRO A 136 -13.79 -8.88 58.40
CA PRO A 136 -13.44 -9.83 57.36
C PRO A 136 -12.86 -9.10 56.14
N GLU A 137 -11.76 -9.64 55.64
CA GLU A 137 -11.22 -9.26 54.33
C GLU A 137 -11.68 -10.28 53.29
N LEU A 138 -12.08 -9.79 52.12
CA LEU A 138 -12.48 -10.62 51.00
C LEU A 138 -11.39 -10.59 49.94
N GLU A 139 -10.78 -11.74 49.67
CA GLU A 139 -9.63 -11.82 48.76
C GLU A 139 -10.02 -11.65 47.29
N SER A 140 -11.09 -12.31 46.83
CA SER A 140 -11.61 -12.14 45.46
C SER A 140 -13.08 -12.51 45.33
N VAL A 141 -13.79 -11.85 44.39
CA VAL A 141 -15.12 -12.23 43.93
C VAL A 141 -15.01 -12.64 42.46
N GLN A 142 -15.53 -13.82 42.12
CA GLN A 142 -15.65 -14.27 40.74
C GLN A 142 -17.13 -14.43 40.38
N LEU A 143 -17.53 -13.87 39.24
CA LEU A 143 -18.88 -13.95 38.69
C LEU A 143 -18.81 -14.56 37.30
N THR A 144 -19.52 -15.66 37.11
CA THR A 144 -19.78 -16.23 35.78
C THR A 144 -21.19 -15.85 35.37
N TYR A 145 -21.36 -15.25 34.19
CA TYR A 145 -22.66 -14.88 33.64
C TYR A 145 -22.77 -15.31 32.17
N GLU A 146 -24.01 -15.50 31.70
CA GLU A 146 -24.34 -15.70 30.30
C GLU A 146 -25.19 -14.50 29.84
N ALA A 147 -24.80 -13.84 28.75
CA ALA A 147 -25.54 -12.74 28.15
C ALA A 147 -26.07 -13.16 26.76
N GLN A 148 -27.32 -12.79 26.48
CA GLN A 148 -27.97 -13.01 25.19
C GLN A 148 -28.50 -11.67 24.69
N THR A 149 -28.43 -11.46 23.39
CA THR A 149 -28.91 -10.26 22.70
C THR A 149 -29.80 -10.68 21.54
N GLY A 150 -30.67 -9.78 21.09
CA GLY A 150 -31.53 -10.02 19.93
C GLY A 150 -30.72 -10.24 18.65
N TRP A 151 -31.39 -10.76 17.62
CA TRP A 151 -30.79 -10.86 16.29
C TRP A 151 -30.66 -9.45 15.69
N VAL A 152 -29.44 -9.07 15.31
CA VAL A 152 -29.14 -7.78 14.67
C VAL A 152 -28.71 -8.06 13.24
N ASP A 153 -29.41 -7.47 12.28
CA ASP A 153 -29.05 -7.52 10.86
C ASP A 153 -28.29 -6.23 10.49
N PRO A 154 -26.96 -6.27 10.30
CA PRO A 154 -26.20 -5.09 9.93
C PRO A 154 -26.52 -4.62 8.49
N THR A 155 -27.23 -5.42 7.69
CA THR A 155 -27.57 -5.07 6.30
C THR A 155 -28.86 -4.27 6.16
N ASP A 156 -29.63 -4.08 7.24
CA ASP A 156 -30.86 -3.32 7.21
C ASP A 156 -30.60 -1.83 6.89
N GLU A 157 -31.34 -1.29 5.92
CA GLU A 157 -31.24 0.09 5.48
C GLU A 157 -32.14 1.03 6.28
N ASN A 158 -32.98 0.52 7.18
CA ASN A 158 -33.90 1.32 7.96
C ASN A 158 -33.21 2.10 9.10
N ALA A 159 -33.52 3.40 9.20
CA ALA A 159 -33.01 4.26 10.27
C ALA A 159 -33.39 3.77 11.68
N THR A 160 -34.58 3.19 11.83
CA THR A 160 -35.07 2.65 13.11
C THR A 160 -34.30 1.42 13.54
N ALA A 161 -33.88 0.58 12.58
CA ALA A 161 -33.03 -0.57 12.86
C ALA A 161 -31.66 -0.10 13.36
N TYR A 162 -31.06 0.89 12.68
CA TYR A 162 -29.76 1.47 13.07
C TYR A 162 -29.77 2.10 14.48
N ILE A 163 -30.77 2.92 14.80
CA ILE A 163 -30.82 3.61 16.10
C ILE A 163 -31.09 2.63 17.25
N GLY A 164 -31.90 1.59 16.98
CA GLY A 164 -32.29 0.58 17.96
C GLY A 164 -31.29 -0.57 18.15
N THR A 165 -30.17 -0.59 17.44
CA THR A 165 -29.21 -1.70 17.52
C THR A 165 -28.56 -1.79 18.91
N GLU A 166 -28.65 -2.95 19.55
CA GLU A 166 -27.88 -3.28 20.77
C GLU A 166 -26.41 -3.62 20.44
N ILE A 167 -26.16 -4.13 19.23
CA ILE A 167 -24.83 -4.51 18.74
C ILE A 167 -24.47 -3.62 17.56
N ARG A 168 -23.27 -3.05 17.58
CA ARG A 168 -22.73 -2.26 16.47
C ARG A 168 -21.54 -2.99 15.85
N LEU A 169 -21.52 -3.06 14.52
CA LEU A 169 -20.42 -3.65 13.78
C LEU A 169 -19.41 -2.57 13.44
N TYR A 170 -18.19 -2.72 13.94
CA TYR A 170 -17.06 -1.89 13.57
C TYR A 170 -16.05 -2.70 12.78
N GLN A 171 -15.58 -2.12 11.69
CA GLN A 171 -14.42 -2.60 10.95
C GLN A 171 -13.19 -1.82 11.41
N THR A 172 -12.10 -2.53 11.68
CA THR A 172 -10.84 -1.96 12.16
C THR A 172 -9.73 -2.23 11.17
N THR A 173 -8.89 -1.23 10.94
CA THR A 173 -7.68 -1.30 10.11
C THR A 173 -6.49 -0.79 10.93
N PRO A 174 -5.24 -0.91 10.42
CA PRO A 174 -4.08 -0.36 11.12
C PRO A 174 -4.15 1.15 11.42
N PHE A 175 -4.96 1.90 10.67
CA PHE A 175 -5.02 3.36 10.74
C PHE A 175 -6.25 3.91 11.47
N GLY A 176 -7.30 3.10 11.64
CA GLY A 176 -8.56 3.60 12.17
C GLY A 176 -9.68 2.58 12.12
N GLN A 177 -10.89 3.06 12.41
CA GLN A 177 -12.10 2.23 12.51
C GLN A 177 -13.31 2.92 11.88
N ARG A 178 -14.27 2.13 11.42
CA ARG A 178 -15.53 2.58 10.83
C ARG A 178 -16.67 1.73 11.34
N GLU A 179 -17.77 2.38 11.70
CA GLU A 179 -19.06 1.70 11.91
C GLU A 179 -19.65 1.28 10.56
N VAL A 180 -20.16 0.06 10.46
CA VAL A 180 -20.74 -0.49 9.24
C VAL A 180 -22.20 -0.86 9.50
N HIS A 181 -23.11 -0.29 8.73
CA HIS A 181 -24.54 -0.58 8.78
C HIS A 181 -25.21 -0.24 7.43
N GLY A 182 -26.28 -0.95 7.05
CA GLY A 182 -27.05 -0.72 5.82
C GLY A 182 -27.53 0.73 5.70
N PHE A 183 -28.15 1.25 6.75
CA PHE A 183 -28.57 2.66 6.81
C PHE A 183 -27.43 3.69 6.61
N LEU A 184 -26.24 3.45 7.17
CA LEU A 184 -25.11 4.36 6.96
C LEU A 184 -24.63 4.31 5.51
N LYS A 185 -24.66 3.11 4.92
CA LYS A 185 -24.31 2.90 3.52
C LYS A 185 -25.32 3.52 2.57
N SER A 186 -26.63 3.47 2.86
CA SER A 186 -27.67 4.04 1.99
C SER A 186 -27.64 5.58 1.92
N GLN A 187 -26.87 6.24 2.79
CA GLN A 187 -26.62 7.69 2.73
C GLN A 187 -25.42 8.06 1.87
N LEU A 188 -24.64 7.08 1.41
CA LEU A 188 -23.46 7.32 0.59
C LEU A 188 -23.85 7.50 -0.87
N ASP A 189 -22.91 8.06 -1.63
CA ASP A 189 -22.99 8.14 -3.09
C ASP A 189 -23.07 6.73 -3.70
N ASP A 190 -23.94 6.51 -4.68
CA ASP A 190 -24.13 5.23 -5.36
C ASP A 190 -22.83 4.69 -6.01
N THR A 191 -21.87 5.58 -6.26
CA THR A 191 -20.53 5.23 -6.76
C THR A 191 -19.66 4.49 -5.75
N ILE A 192 -20.03 4.46 -4.47
CA ILE A 192 -19.34 3.70 -3.43
C ILE A 192 -19.89 2.26 -3.43
N GLU A 193 -19.33 1.43 -4.30
CA GLU A 193 -19.68 0.01 -4.38
C GLU A 193 -19.16 -0.79 -3.17
N GLY A 194 -19.97 -1.71 -2.66
CA GLY A 194 -19.50 -2.66 -1.65
C GLY A 194 -20.62 -3.33 -0.86
N LYS A 195 -20.66 -4.66 -0.84
CA LYS A 195 -21.51 -5.38 0.12
C LYS A 195 -21.02 -5.09 1.54
N ILE A 196 -21.93 -5.11 2.51
CA ILE A 196 -21.53 -5.10 3.92
C ILE A 196 -20.78 -6.40 4.20
N ARG A 197 -19.52 -6.28 4.59
CA ARG A 197 -18.63 -7.41 4.90
C ARG A 197 -18.31 -7.38 6.39
N LEU A 198 -18.07 -8.57 6.96
CA LEU A 198 -17.61 -8.68 8.35
C LEU A 198 -16.20 -8.09 8.52
N LEU A 199 -15.33 -8.32 7.54
CA LEU A 199 -13.95 -7.83 7.53
C LEU A 199 -13.77 -6.71 6.48
N PRO A 200 -12.85 -5.76 6.72
CA PRO A 200 -12.41 -4.79 5.71
C PRO A 200 -11.95 -5.50 4.43
N ASP A 201 -12.13 -4.85 3.29
CA ASP A 201 -11.61 -5.37 2.04
C ASP A 201 -10.08 -5.18 1.98
N SER A 202 -9.33 -6.27 1.95
CA SER A 202 -7.87 -6.30 1.80
C SER A 202 -7.45 -7.03 0.53
N SER A 203 -8.33 -7.10 -0.47
CA SER A 203 -8.08 -7.80 -1.75
C SER A 203 -6.94 -7.18 -2.56
N PRO A 204 -6.78 -5.84 -2.66
CA PRO A 204 -5.72 -5.27 -3.50
C PRO A 204 -4.33 -5.57 -2.93
N GLU A 205 -3.45 -6.12 -3.78
CA GLU A 205 -2.07 -6.50 -3.43
C GLU A 205 -1.22 -5.29 -3.02
N GLY A 206 -1.36 -4.16 -3.72
CA GLY A 206 -0.57 -2.94 -3.51
C GLY A 206 -1.43 -1.71 -3.23
N GLN A 207 -1.13 -0.97 -2.16
CA GLN A 207 -1.87 0.26 -1.79
C GLN A 207 -0.92 1.35 -1.27
N LEU A 208 -1.12 2.57 -1.77
CA LEU A 208 -0.43 3.79 -1.36
C LEU A 208 -1.46 4.79 -0.82
N PHE A 209 -1.24 5.31 0.39
CA PHE A 209 -2.10 6.32 1.02
C PHE A 209 -1.36 7.66 1.13
N ILE A 210 -1.99 8.74 0.68
CA ILE A 210 -1.44 10.10 0.64
C ILE A 210 -2.37 11.02 1.42
N GLY A 211 -1.86 11.62 2.50
CA GLY A 211 -2.60 12.59 3.31
C GLY A 211 -2.26 14.02 2.91
N LEU A 212 -3.25 14.79 2.47
CA LEU A 212 -3.12 16.18 2.07
C LEU A 212 -3.58 17.09 3.20
N LYS A 213 -2.77 18.08 3.56
CA LYS A 213 -3.04 19.05 4.62
C LYS A 213 -3.34 20.42 4.02
N GLU A 214 -4.19 21.21 4.68
CA GLU A 214 -4.41 22.64 4.37
C GLU A 214 -4.89 22.89 2.93
N GLN A 215 -5.83 22.08 2.44
CA GLN A 215 -6.38 22.21 1.10
C GLN A 215 -7.57 23.19 1.08
N PRO A 216 -7.62 24.16 0.15
CA PRO A 216 -8.80 25.01 -0.03
C PRO A 216 -9.98 24.23 -0.64
N ASP A 217 -11.21 24.67 -0.34
CA ASP A 217 -12.44 24.07 -0.86
C ASP A 217 -12.47 24.13 -2.40
N ALA A 218 -12.53 22.97 -3.05
CA ALA A 218 -12.33 22.76 -4.48
C ALA A 218 -10.97 23.25 -4.97
N ALA A 219 -10.02 22.32 -5.12
CA ALA A 219 -8.70 22.65 -5.60
C ALA A 219 -8.17 21.59 -6.57
N PHE A 220 -7.46 22.08 -7.56
CA PHE A 220 -6.61 21.24 -8.39
C PHE A 220 -5.34 20.88 -7.62
N LEU A 221 -5.00 19.60 -7.64
CA LEU A 221 -3.76 19.07 -7.13
C LEU A 221 -2.91 18.62 -8.30
N ASP A 222 -1.83 19.36 -8.54
CA ASP A 222 -0.73 18.93 -9.40
C ASP A 222 0.28 18.16 -8.56
N LEU A 223 0.34 16.84 -8.73
CA LEU A 223 1.25 15.97 -7.98
C LEU A 223 2.32 15.42 -8.92
N LEU A 224 3.57 15.84 -8.75
CA LEU A 224 4.70 15.17 -9.40
C LEU A 224 4.97 13.86 -8.68
N ILE A 225 4.83 12.77 -9.42
CA ILE A 225 5.14 11.43 -9.00
C ILE A 225 6.51 11.06 -9.56
N GLN A 226 7.51 10.93 -8.68
CA GLN A 226 8.83 10.47 -9.07
C GLN A 226 8.97 8.99 -8.80
N VAL A 227 9.32 8.22 -9.83
CA VAL A 227 9.54 6.77 -9.75
C VAL A 227 10.96 6.39 -10.18
N ASP A 228 11.42 5.20 -9.77
CA ASP A 228 12.66 4.58 -10.29
C ASP A 228 12.33 3.93 -11.64
N GLU A 229 12.39 4.71 -12.72
CA GLU A 229 12.10 4.25 -14.07
C GLU A 229 12.96 3.03 -14.44
N GLY A 230 12.31 1.97 -14.92
CA GLY A 230 12.96 0.70 -15.25
C GLY A 230 13.06 -0.28 -14.08
N SER A 231 12.50 0.04 -12.90
CA SER A 231 12.35 -0.92 -11.80
C SER A 231 11.10 -1.81 -11.93
N ALA A 232 10.11 -1.40 -12.72
CA ALA A 232 8.92 -2.21 -13.00
C ALA A 232 9.29 -3.54 -13.66
N ASN A 233 8.63 -4.62 -13.27
CA ASN A 233 8.90 -5.95 -13.80
C ASN A 233 8.39 -6.07 -15.26
N PRO A 234 9.30 -6.12 -16.26
CA PRO A 234 8.92 -6.11 -17.68
C PRO A 234 8.34 -7.45 -18.17
N LEU A 235 8.32 -8.48 -17.32
CA LEU A 235 7.72 -9.78 -17.63
C LEU A 235 6.23 -9.85 -17.30
N LYS A 236 5.72 -8.90 -16.52
CA LYS A 236 4.31 -8.80 -16.17
C LYS A 236 3.56 -7.88 -17.14
N GLU A 237 2.26 -8.06 -17.21
CA GLU A 237 1.39 -7.16 -17.96
C GLU A 237 1.29 -5.81 -17.25
N ILE A 238 0.86 -4.78 -17.99
CA ILE A 238 0.64 -3.47 -17.40
C ILE A 238 -0.58 -3.55 -16.48
N GLU A 239 -0.38 -3.18 -15.22
CA GLU A 239 -1.46 -3.13 -14.23
C GLU A 239 -2.14 -1.77 -14.19
N ASN A 240 -3.43 -1.77 -13.88
CA ASN A 240 -4.23 -0.55 -13.79
C ASN A 240 -4.17 0.03 -12.38
N VAL A 241 -3.55 1.20 -12.25
CA VAL A 241 -3.55 1.96 -11.00
C VAL A 241 -4.87 2.70 -10.86
N THR A 242 -5.65 2.35 -9.83
CA THR A 242 -6.91 3.03 -9.53
C THR A 242 -6.70 4.04 -8.41
N TRP A 243 -7.12 5.27 -8.64
CA TRP A 243 -7.07 6.35 -7.65
C TRP A 243 -8.42 6.51 -6.96
N SER A 244 -8.42 6.69 -5.65
CA SER A 244 -9.63 6.85 -4.83
C SER A 244 -9.47 7.96 -3.79
N LEU A 245 -10.57 8.65 -3.46
CA LEU A 245 -10.65 9.62 -2.37
C LEU A 245 -11.37 9.00 -1.16
N LEU A 246 -10.97 9.37 0.05
CA LEU A 246 -11.68 8.96 1.28
C LEU A 246 -12.84 9.92 1.57
N GLU A 247 -14.07 9.40 1.55
CA GLU A 247 -15.29 10.14 1.83
C GLU A 247 -16.19 9.33 2.76
N SER A 248 -16.64 9.94 3.86
CA SER A 248 -17.51 9.34 4.87
C SER A 248 -17.00 7.98 5.37
N ASN A 249 -15.69 7.83 5.57
CA ASN A 249 -14.99 6.57 5.87
C ASN A 249 -14.99 5.52 4.76
N HIS A 250 -15.39 5.84 3.53
CA HIS A 250 -15.37 4.93 2.38
C HIS A 250 -14.45 5.44 1.28
N TRP A 251 -13.78 4.51 0.59
CA TRP A 251 -12.97 4.85 -0.58
C TRP A 251 -13.89 4.93 -1.80
N ARG A 252 -13.95 6.10 -2.43
CA ARG A 252 -14.66 6.32 -3.69
C ARG A 252 -13.63 6.48 -4.80
N ASP A 253 -13.74 5.70 -5.86
CA ASP A 253 -12.84 5.81 -6.99
C ASP A 253 -13.04 7.15 -7.72
N LEU A 254 -11.93 7.74 -8.15
CA LEU A 254 -11.96 8.98 -8.92
C LEU A 254 -12.55 8.71 -10.30
N THR A 255 -13.44 9.59 -10.71
CA THR A 255 -14.00 9.56 -12.06
C THR A 255 -12.99 10.07 -13.09
N ALA A 256 -13.25 9.79 -14.37
CA ALA A 256 -12.43 10.33 -15.47
C ALA A 256 -12.49 11.87 -15.56
N GLU A 257 -13.53 12.51 -14.99
CA GLU A 257 -13.64 13.97 -14.92
C GLU A 257 -12.82 14.56 -13.75
N GLU A 258 -12.61 13.78 -12.69
CA GLU A 258 -11.78 14.17 -11.54
C GLU A 258 -10.29 13.91 -11.82
N THR A 259 -9.97 12.86 -12.58
CA THR A 259 -8.61 12.57 -13.06
C THR A 259 -8.40 13.26 -14.40
N LEU A 260 -8.08 14.55 -14.37
CA LEU A 260 -7.99 15.35 -15.58
C LEU A 260 -6.79 14.97 -16.45
N PHE A 261 -5.67 14.58 -15.82
CA PHE A 261 -4.46 14.21 -16.54
C PHE A 261 -3.52 13.35 -15.69
N ASP A 262 -2.92 12.31 -16.29
CA ASP A 262 -1.86 11.50 -15.67
C ASP A 262 -0.73 11.31 -16.68
N GLU A 263 0.42 11.97 -16.43
CA GLU A 263 1.64 11.77 -17.22
C GLU A 263 2.46 10.55 -16.78
N SER A 264 2.16 9.96 -15.61
CA SER A 264 2.96 8.84 -15.06
C SER A 264 2.74 7.52 -15.81
N ASN A 265 1.73 7.48 -16.69
CA ASN A 265 1.29 6.28 -17.41
C ASN A 265 1.04 5.11 -16.45
N GLY A 266 0.26 5.34 -15.38
CA GLY A 266 -0.02 4.31 -14.38
C GLY A 266 1.19 3.93 -13.54
N LEU A 267 1.98 4.91 -13.08
CA LEU A 267 3.20 4.71 -12.28
C LEU A 267 4.32 3.92 -12.98
N LEU A 268 4.36 3.90 -14.31
CA LEU A 268 5.46 3.32 -15.09
C LEU A 268 6.57 4.32 -15.39
N THR A 269 6.23 5.60 -15.43
CA THR A 269 7.16 6.71 -15.72
C THR A 269 6.98 7.85 -14.73
N SER A 270 7.99 8.70 -14.60
CA SER A 270 7.86 9.89 -13.75
C SER A 270 7.01 10.94 -14.48
N GLY A 271 6.05 11.52 -13.78
CA GLY A 271 5.10 12.45 -14.42
C GLY A 271 4.26 13.23 -13.42
N ILE A 272 3.64 14.31 -13.90
CA ILE A 272 2.68 15.08 -13.11
C ILE A 272 1.28 14.48 -13.30
N MET A 273 0.62 14.20 -12.19
CA MET A 273 -0.79 13.84 -12.16
C MET A 273 -1.60 15.05 -11.71
N HIS A 274 -2.59 15.43 -12.51
CA HIS A 274 -3.51 16.53 -12.23
C HIS A 274 -4.86 15.98 -11.79
N VAL A 275 -5.20 16.21 -10.52
CA VAL A 275 -6.42 15.72 -9.89
C VAL A 275 -7.29 16.90 -9.46
N ASN A 276 -8.55 16.89 -9.85
CA ASN A 276 -9.55 17.81 -9.32
C ASN A 276 -10.14 17.22 -8.03
N ILE A 277 -9.90 17.88 -6.91
CA ILE A 277 -10.47 17.48 -5.62
C ILE A 277 -11.70 18.36 -5.38
N PRO A 278 -12.92 17.79 -5.41
CA PRO A 278 -14.15 18.57 -5.31
C PRO A 278 -14.29 19.27 -3.95
N ALA A 279 -14.89 20.46 -3.94
CA ALA A 279 -15.31 21.12 -2.70
C ALA A 279 -16.35 20.24 -2.01
N ARG A 280 -15.99 19.64 -0.87
CA ARG A 280 -16.90 18.87 -0.04
C ARG A 280 -16.75 19.29 1.41
N SER A 281 -17.84 19.23 2.15
CA SER A 281 -17.88 19.61 3.57
C SER A 281 -16.79 18.84 4.32
N PRO A 282 -16.07 19.46 5.28
CA PRO A 282 -15.07 18.78 6.07
C PRO A 282 -15.71 17.61 6.81
N GLN A 283 -15.44 16.39 6.33
CA GLN A 283 -15.92 15.17 6.94
C GLN A 283 -14.89 14.69 7.96
N THR A 284 -15.34 14.45 9.19
CA THR A 284 -14.54 13.75 10.20
C THR A 284 -14.50 12.27 9.83
N ASN A 285 -13.41 11.85 9.20
CA ASN A 285 -13.15 10.45 8.90
C ASN A 285 -12.39 9.81 10.07
N THR A 286 -12.87 8.67 10.55
CA THR A 286 -12.24 7.83 11.58
C THR A 286 -11.52 6.61 10.99
N TRP A 287 -11.64 6.39 9.68
CA TRP A 287 -10.98 5.30 8.95
C TRP A 287 -9.48 5.52 8.76
N MET A 288 -9.07 6.79 8.63
CA MET A 288 -7.69 7.26 8.53
C MET A 288 -7.48 8.41 9.53
N PRO A 289 -6.24 8.79 9.86
CA PRO A 289 -5.96 9.90 10.77
C PRO A 289 -6.70 11.18 10.39
N GLU A 290 -7.28 11.84 11.39
CA GLU A 290 -8.08 13.06 11.23
C GLU A 290 -7.25 14.28 10.77
N GLY A 291 -7.92 15.27 10.20
CA GLY A 291 -7.30 16.55 9.82
C GLY A 291 -6.59 16.56 8.47
N LEU A 292 -6.75 15.50 7.67
CA LEU A 292 -6.16 15.36 6.33
C LEU A 292 -7.22 14.89 5.33
N THR A 293 -7.09 15.36 4.08
CA THR A 293 -7.80 14.78 2.93
C THR A 293 -6.98 13.60 2.41
N TRP A 294 -7.58 12.42 2.35
CA TRP A 294 -6.86 11.20 1.97
C TRP A 294 -7.13 10.80 0.53
N LEU A 295 -6.05 10.66 -0.23
CA LEU A 295 -6.00 10.09 -1.56
C LEU A 295 -5.34 8.70 -1.46
N ARG A 296 -5.80 7.76 -2.27
CA ARG A 296 -5.26 6.40 -2.33
C ARG A 296 -4.99 6.02 -3.79
N ALA A 297 -3.84 5.41 -4.05
CA ALA A 297 -3.61 4.64 -5.27
C ALA A 297 -3.60 3.14 -4.91
N ARG A 298 -4.28 2.31 -5.70
CA ARG A 298 -4.28 0.85 -5.52
C ARG A 298 -3.98 0.12 -6.81
N VAL A 299 -3.40 -1.07 -6.66
CA VAL A 299 -3.21 -2.07 -7.71
C VAL A 299 -3.78 -3.37 -7.17
N GLU A 300 -4.63 -4.04 -7.97
CA GLU A 300 -5.34 -5.25 -7.54
C GLU A 300 -4.38 -6.45 -7.45
N ASP A 301 -3.60 -6.69 -8.50
CA ASP A 301 -2.65 -7.80 -8.62
C ASP A 301 -1.30 -7.32 -9.16
N ASN A 302 -0.22 -8.07 -8.92
CA ASN A 302 1.12 -7.83 -9.46
C ASN A 302 1.71 -6.45 -9.13
N SER A 303 1.87 -6.16 -7.84
CA SER A 303 2.40 -4.87 -7.37
C SER A 303 3.82 -4.54 -7.85
N ASP A 304 4.59 -5.53 -8.30
CA ASP A 304 5.92 -5.38 -8.91
C ASP A 304 5.86 -5.02 -10.42
N ALA A 305 4.68 -4.96 -11.05
CA ALA A 305 4.50 -4.49 -12.41
C ALA A 305 4.56 -2.96 -12.55
N VAL A 306 4.41 -2.22 -11.44
CA VAL A 306 4.59 -0.76 -11.39
C VAL A 306 5.98 -0.39 -10.89
N CYS A 307 6.45 0.83 -11.19
CA CYS A 307 7.76 1.27 -10.73
C CYS A 307 7.78 1.53 -9.21
N HIS A 308 8.97 1.43 -8.61
CA HIS A 308 9.20 1.82 -7.23
C HIS A 308 9.04 3.32 -7.10
N LEU A 309 8.22 3.75 -6.13
CA LEU A 309 8.05 5.15 -5.82
C LEU A 309 9.30 5.70 -5.13
N ILE A 310 9.85 6.81 -5.64
CA ILE A 310 10.96 7.53 -5.03
C ILE A 310 10.43 8.64 -4.13
N ASP A 311 9.53 9.48 -4.66
CA ASP A 311 9.04 10.65 -3.95
C ASP A 311 7.75 11.22 -4.58
N LEU A 312 7.08 12.09 -3.83
CA LEU A 312 5.86 12.79 -4.24
C LEU A 312 5.97 14.28 -3.92
N HIS A 313 5.81 15.14 -4.94
CA HIS A 313 5.90 16.59 -4.77
C HIS A 313 4.58 17.26 -5.17
N PRO A 314 3.86 17.90 -4.24
CA PRO A 314 2.64 18.64 -4.56
C PRO A 314 2.96 19.99 -5.24
N GLN A 315 1.97 20.54 -5.93
CA GLN A 315 2.04 21.84 -6.63
C GLN A 315 3.15 21.90 -7.68
N ALA A 316 3.36 20.80 -8.39
CA ALA A 316 4.38 20.70 -9.42
C ALA A 316 3.92 21.31 -10.74
N ALA A 317 4.87 21.81 -11.54
CA ALA A 317 4.61 22.30 -12.89
C ALA A 317 5.80 21.98 -13.80
N SER A 318 5.52 21.78 -15.10
CA SER A 318 6.55 21.59 -16.11
C SER A 318 7.15 22.92 -16.56
N ALA A 319 8.47 22.94 -16.77
CA ALA A 319 9.20 24.11 -17.26
C ALA A 319 10.07 23.71 -18.46
N HIS A 320 9.91 24.44 -19.57
CA HIS A 320 10.67 24.20 -20.80
C HIS A 320 11.69 25.31 -21.05
N LEU A 321 12.82 24.93 -21.66
CA LEU A 321 13.84 25.88 -22.09
C LEU A 321 13.33 26.70 -23.29
N LEU A 322 13.26 28.03 -23.17
CA LEU A 322 12.79 28.92 -24.24
C LEU A 322 13.88 29.27 -25.27
N ASP A 323 15.11 29.52 -24.83
CA ASP A 323 16.21 30.04 -25.68
C ASP A 323 17.30 28.98 -25.95
N VAL A 324 16.95 27.94 -26.72
CA VAL A 324 17.86 26.82 -27.06
C VAL A 324 19.17 27.31 -27.72
N GLY A 325 19.11 28.40 -28.48
CA GLY A 325 20.24 28.90 -29.27
C GLY A 325 21.30 29.70 -28.50
N LYS A 326 21.04 30.17 -27.28
CA LYS A 326 21.96 31.08 -26.56
C LYS A 326 23.15 30.38 -25.91
N ASN A 327 23.09 29.07 -25.64
CA ASN A 327 24.18 28.32 -25.00
C ASN A 327 24.20 26.84 -25.42
N PRO A 328 24.59 26.47 -26.64
CA PRO A 328 24.59 25.08 -27.11
C PRO A 328 25.29 24.03 -26.21
N PRO A 329 26.39 24.34 -25.48
CA PRO A 329 27.14 23.33 -24.73
C PRO A 329 26.39 22.74 -23.52
N HIS A 330 25.44 23.47 -22.91
CA HIS A 330 24.76 22.94 -21.72
C HIS A 330 23.76 21.82 -22.05
N LEU A 331 23.43 21.60 -23.33
CA LEU A 331 22.49 20.55 -23.77
C LEU A 331 23.14 19.17 -23.86
N THR A 332 24.47 19.06 -23.76
CA THR A 332 25.15 17.75 -23.69
C THR A 332 25.04 17.10 -22.32
N SER A 333 24.70 17.86 -21.28
CA SER A 333 24.58 17.37 -19.91
C SER A 333 23.29 17.89 -19.30
N SER A 334 22.48 17.02 -18.70
CA SER A 334 21.30 17.44 -17.94
C SER A 334 21.64 18.53 -16.93
N LEU A 335 20.78 19.53 -16.81
CA LEU A 335 20.87 20.54 -15.77
C LEU A 335 20.79 19.84 -14.41
N PRO A 336 21.78 20.04 -13.52
CA PRO A 336 21.80 19.36 -12.23
C PRO A 336 20.56 19.68 -11.38
N PRO A 337 20.17 18.76 -10.47
CA PRO A 337 19.16 19.03 -9.47
C PRO A 337 19.42 20.34 -8.71
N LYS A 338 18.35 21.01 -8.30
CA LYS A 338 18.34 22.24 -7.49
C LYS A 338 19.03 23.44 -8.14
N SER A 339 19.19 23.43 -9.45
CA SER A 339 19.78 24.56 -10.20
C SER A 339 18.81 25.74 -10.30
N ILE A 340 17.51 25.49 -10.52
CA ILE A 340 16.48 26.52 -10.57
C ILE A 340 15.94 26.75 -9.15
N GLY A 341 16.07 27.99 -8.66
CA GLY A 341 15.59 28.39 -7.33
C GLY A 341 14.68 29.61 -7.29
N LYS A 342 14.57 30.38 -8.38
CA LYS A 342 13.78 31.62 -8.44
C LYS A 342 13.28 31.89 -9.86
N PRO A 343 12.06 32.44 -10.04
CA PRO A 343 11.59 32.87 -11.34
C PRO A 343 12.30 34.17 -11.78
N VAL A 344 12.37 34.39 -13.10
CA VAL A 344 13.00 35.61 -13.68
C VAL A 344 12.22 36.87 -13.29
N LYS A 345 10.89 36.80 -13.34
CA LYS A 345 9.99 37.83 -12.82
C LYS A 345 9.33 37.27 -11.56
N PRO A 346 9.23 38.05 -10.46
CA PRO A 346 8.50 37.61 -9.29
C PRO A 346 7.05 37.35 -9.66
N LEU A 347 6.49 36.26 -9.14
CA LEU A 347 5.11 35.85 -9.34
C LEU A 347 4.38 35.97 -8.00
N ASP A 348 3.32 36.75 -7.96
CA ASP A 348 2.50 36.93 -6.74
C ASP A 348 1.90 35.58 -6.32
N GLY A 349 1.93 35.30 -5.01
CA GLY A 349 1.46 34.03 -4.45
C GLY A 349 2.49 32.90 -4.45
N ILE A 350 3.63 33.03 -5.14
CA ILE A 350 4.69 32.01 -5.16
C ILE A 350 5.82 32.42 -4.21
N LYS A 351 5.96 31.71 -3.09
CA LYS A 351 7.04 31.94 -2.11
C LYS A 351 8.41 31.57 -2.66
N GLY A 352 8.49 30.54 -3.49
CA GLY A 352 9.72 30.05 -4.10
C GLY A 352 9.45 28.90 -5.07
N ALA A 353 10.45 28.57 -5.88
CA ALA A 353 10.41 27.43 -6.80
C ALA A 353 11.66 26.58 -6.57
N SER A 354 11.53 25.26 -6.69
CA SER A 354 12.65 24.32 -6.60
C SER A 354 12.54 23.29 -7.70
N GLN A 355 13.70 22.91 -8.25
CA GLN A 355 13.83 21.82 -9.20
C GLN A 355 14.45 20.61 -8.48
N PRO A 356 13.68 19.63 -7.98
CA PRO A 356 14.23 18.53 -7.19
C PRO A 356 15.10 17.56 -8.00
N TYR A 357 14.85 17.40 -9.30
CA TYR A 357 15.51 16.41 -10.17
C TYR A 357 16.25 17.05 -11.34
N ALA A 358 17.11 16.28 -12.00
CA ALA A 358 17.84 16.76 -13.17
C ALA A 358 16.89 17.01 -14.35
N SER A 359 17.23 17.93 -15.26
CA SER A 359 16.43 18.11 -16.47
C SER A 359 16.55 16.89 -17.38
N ILE A 360 15.45 16.52 -18.02
CA ILE A 360 15.39 15.41 -18.97
C ILE A 360 15.29 15.92 -20.41
N CYS A 361 15.50 15.01 -21.37
CA CYS A 361 15.23 15.24 -22.80
C CYS A 361 16.01 16.38 -23.49
N GLY A 362 17.09 16.87 -22.88
CA GLY A 362 18.01 17.80 -23.54
C GLY A 362 18.87 17.06 -24.58
N GLN A 363 18.84 17.51 -25.83
CA GLN A 363 19.73 17.01 -26.87
C GLN A 363 20.62 18.13 -27.39
N ALA A 364 21.92 17.86 -27.46
CA ALA A 364 22.86 18.75 -28.09
C ALA A 364 22.55 18.93 -29.58
N ARG A 365 23.02 20.04 -30.15
CA ARG A 365 22.99 20.22 -31.60
C ARG A 365 23.67 19.03 -32.27
N GLU A 366 22.96 18.43 -33.21
CA GLU A 366 23.45 17.32 -34.02
C GLU A 366 24.80 17.69 -34.68
N SER A 367 25.78 16.79 -34.60
CA SER A 367 27.06 16.95 -35.30
C SER A 367 26.91 16.64 -36.79
N ASP A 368 27.79 17.19 -37.62
CA ASP A 368 27.76 16.96 -39.08
C ASP A 368 27.78 15.46 -39.42
N GLN A 369 28.54 14.65 -38.68
CA GLN A 369 28.62 13.20 -38.90
C GLN A 369 27.29 12.49 -38.59
N ILE A 370 26.64 12.85 -37.48
CA ILE A 370 25.33 12.27 -37.12
C ILE A 370 24.29 12.74 -38.13
N PHE A 371 24.35 14.02 -38.55
CA PHE A 371 23.48 14.58 -39.57
C PHE A 371 23.60 13.82 -40.90
N TYR A 372 24.82 13.63 -41.43
CA TYR A 372 25.04 12.88 -42.67
C TYR A 372 24.55 11.44 -42.56
N THR A 373 24.74 10.81 -41.39
CA THR A 373 24.23 9.47 -41.11
C THR A 373 22.72 9.46 -41.16
N ARG A 374 22.05 10.30 -40.36
CA ARG A 374 20.58 10.41 -40.30
C ARG A 374 19.96 10.73 -41.65
N VAL A 375 20.55 11.64 -42.42
CA VAL A 375 20.06 11.98 -43.77
C VAL A 375 20.23 10.78 -44.72
N SER A 376 21.37 10.11 -44.70
CA SER A 376 21.61 8.93 -45.54
C SER A 376 20.64 7.80 -45.20
N GLU A 377 20.42 7.54 -43.90
CA GLU A 377 19.46 6.56 -43.43
C GLU A 377 18.03 6.96 -43.86
N ARG A 378 17.63 8.21 -43.62
CA ARG A 378 16.31 8.74 -44.00
C ARG A 378 16.02 8.64 -45.48
N LEU A 379 17.01 8.90 -46.35
CA LEU A 379 16.87 8.79 -47.80
C LEU A 379 16.72 7.34 -48.26
N ARG A 380 17.33 6.39 -47.53
CA ARG A 380 17.23 4.96 -47.79
C ARG A 380 15.87 4.40 -47.38
N HIS A 381 15.49 4.56 -46.11
CA HIS A 381 14.24 3.98 -45.59
C HIS A 381 12.99 4.83 -45.91
N LYS A 382 13.15 6.09 -46.34
CA LYS A 382 12.06 7.01 -46.75
C LYS A 382 10.91 7.11 -45.73
N GLN A 383 11.22 6.99 -44.44
CA GLN A 383 10.24 6.92 -43.35
C GLN A 383 9.18 5.82 -43.51
N ARG A 384 9.59 4.67 -44.00
CA ARG A 384 8.74 3.47 -44.07
C ARG A 384 9.53 2.28 -43.58
N ALA A 385 8.86 1.41 -42.82
CA ALA A 385 9.45 0.17 -42.35
C ALA A 385 9.16 -0.93 -43.38
N VAL A 386 10.13 -1.21 -44.27
CA VAL A 386 9.96 -2.17 -45.37
C VAL A 386 10.95 -3.32 -45.22
N THR A 387 12.24 -3.02 -45.20
CA THR A 387 13.30 -4.02 -45.02
C THR A 387 13.67 -4.16 -43.55
N LEU A 388 14.25 -5.30 -43.16
CA LEU A 388 14.71 -5.55 -41.78
C LEU A 388 15.61 -4.43 -41.24
N TRP A 389 16.48 -3.90 -42.10
CA TRP A 389 17.37 -2.79 -41.73
C TRP A 389 16.60 -1.50 -41.47
N ASP A 390 15.52 -1.23 -42.21
CA ASP A 390 14.70 -0.03 -42.02
C ASP A 390 14.01 -0.05 -40.65
N TYR A 391 13.48 -1.20 -40.22
CA TYR A 391 12.91 -1.38 -38.89
C TYR A 391 13.96 -1.08 -37.80
N GLU A 392 15.14 -1.70 -37.89
CA GLU A 392 16.20 -1.53 -36.91
C GLU A 392 16.61 -0.05 -36.78
N ARG A 393 16.78 0.65 -37.90
CA ARG A 393 17.21 2.06 -37.91
C ARG A 393 16.13 3.04 -37.49
N LEU A 394 14.88 2.84 -37.91
CA LEU A 394 13.78 3.69 -37.48
C LEU A 394 13.61 3.66 -35.96
N VAL A 395 13.71 2.48 -35.36
CA VAL A 395 13.60 2.32 -33.91
C VAL A 395 14.82 2.90 -33.19
N LEU A 396 16.05 2.60 -33.63
CA LEU A 396 17.26 3.18 -33.02
C LEU A 396 17.32 4.70 -33.14
N GLN A 397 16.80 5.29 -34.23
CA GLN A 397 16.75 6.74 -34.41
C GLN A 397 15.74 7.39 -33.46
N ALA A 398 14.58 6.76 -33.25
CA ALA A 398 13.51 7.31 -32.44
C ALA A 398 13.74 7.14 -30.93
N PHE A 399 14.47 6.09 -30.52
CA PHE A 399 14.70 5.73 -29.12
C PHE A 399 16.21 5.64 -28.83
N PRO A 400 16.87 6.77 -28.48
CA PRO A 400 18.29 6.81 -28.14
C PRO A 400 18.65 5.97 -26.90
N GLU A 401 17.67 5.66 -26.05
CA GLU A 401 17.84 4.77 -24.90
C GLU A 401 18.11 3.30 -25.30
N LEU A 402 17.91 2.93 -26.56
CA LEU A 402 18.17 1.59 -27.06
C LEU A 402 19.62 1.43 -27.51
N TYR A 403 20.24 0.34 -27.07
CA TYR A 403 21.58 -0.01 -27.51
C TYR A 403 21.57 -0.76 -28.85
N ARG A 404 20.65 -1.72 -29.00
CA ARG A 404 20.56 -2.55 -30.20
C ARG A 404 19.14 -3.01 -30.46
N VAL A 405 18.80 -3.10 -31.74
CA VAL A 405 17.57 -3.69 -32.24
C VAL A 405 17.95 -4.79 -33.23
N LYS A 406 17.32 -5.95 -33.12
CA LYS A 406 17.48 -7.05 -34.07
C LYS A 406 16.12 -7.47 -34.58
N CYS A 407 15.93 -7.36 -35.90
CA CYS A 407 14.72 -7.86 -36.54
C CYS A 407 14.87 -9.33 -36.91
N LEU A 408 13.87 -10.12 -36.56
CA LEU A 408 13.71 -11.53 -36.89
C LEU A 408 12.53 -11.66 -37.87
N PRO A 409 12.79 -11.97 -39.15
CA PRO A 409 11.72 -12.17 -40.13
C PRO A 409 10.95 -13.46 -39.86
N HIS A 410 9.68 -13.49 -40.29
CA HIS A 410 8.84 -14.69 -40.34
C HIS A 410 8.58 -15.37 -38.99
N LEU A 411 8.61 -14.60 -37.90
CA LEU A 411 8.42 -15.11 -36.54
C LEU A 411 7.17 -14.44 -35.91
N PRO A 412 6.11 -15.18 -35.56
CA PRO A 412 5.97 -16.66 -35.59
C PRO A 412 5.66 -17.26 -36.99
N GLY A 413 5.35 -16.44 -37.98
CA GLY A 413 5.04 -16.92 -39.33
C GLY A 413 5.19 -15.84 -40.41
N PRO A 414 4.89 -16.16 -41.67
CA PRO A 414 4.96 -15.18 -42.76
C PRO A 414 4.07 -13.96 -42.48
N GLY A 415 4.49 -12.80 -43.00
CA GLY A 415 3.84 -11.51 -42.71
C GLY A 415 4.17 -10.92 -41.33
N HIS A 416 4.91 -11.62 -40.46
CA HIS A 416 5.32 -11.11 -39.16
C HIS A 416 6.80 -10.72 -39.12
N VAL A 417 7.09 -9.63 -38.43
CA VAL A 417 8.44 -9.15 -38.11
C VAL A 417 8.52 -8.98 -36.59
N SER A 418 9.32 -9.82 -35.94
CA SER A 418 9.59 -9.71 -34.50
C SER A 418 10.83 -8.85 -34.29
N LEU A 419 10.73 -7.77 -33.52
CA LEU A 419 11.86 -6.92 -33.17
C LEU A 419 12.31 -7.25 -31.76
N VAL A 420 13.55 -7.69 -31.61
CA VAL A 420 14.15 -7.89 -30.28
C VAL A 420 14.99 -6.67 -29.94
N VAL A 421 14.68 -6.01 -28.83
CA VAL A 421 15.27 -4.74 -28.43
C VAL A 421 16.05 -4.86 -27.13
N ILE A 422 17.21 -4.22 -27.05
CA ILE A 422 18.08 -4.25 -25.88
C ILE A 422 18.37 -2.80 -25.47
N PRO A 423 18.08 -2.40 -24.22
CA PRO A 423 18.34 -1.05 -23.76
C PRO A 423 19.83 -0.81 -23.49
N ASP A 424 20.23 0.46 -23.50
CA ASP A 424 21.58 0.88 -23.12
C ASP A 424 21.66 1.11 -21.60
N ILE A 425 22.13 0.10 -20.87
CA ILE A 425 22.28 0.17 -19.41
C ILE A 425 23.40 1.09 -18.92
N ARG A 426 24.18 1.68 -19.83
CA ARG A 426 25.17 2.71 -19.45
C ARG A 426 24.49 4.06 -19.22
N GLN A 427 23.34 4.26 -19.84
CA GLN A 427 22.57 5.51 -19.78
C GLN A 427 21.40 5.41 -18.81
N ARG A 428 20.86 4.19 -18.58
CA ARG A 428 19.76 3.93 -17.67
C ARG A 428 20.06 2.74 -16.74
N LYS A 429 19.47 2.79 -15.55
CA LYS A 429 19.50 1.67 -14.61
C LYS A 429 18.49 0.61 -15.07
N ALA A 430 18.90 -0.65 -15.09
CA ALA A 430 18.01 -1.77 -15.38
C ALA A 430 17.65 -2.53 -14.10
N TYR A 431 16.44 -3.10 -14.05
CA TYR A 431 16.01 -4.01 -12.98
C TYR A 431 17.03 -5.13 -12.73
N ASP A 432 17.49 -5.80 -13.80
CA ASP A 432 18.59 -6.75 -13.78
C ASP A 432 19.68 -6.34 -14.80
N PRO A 433 20.87 -5.89 -14.36
CA PRO A 433 21.95 -5.52 -15.26
C PRO A 433 22.46 -6.65 -16.17
N LEU A 434 22.38 -7.91 -15.72
CA LEU A 434 22.76 -9.08 -16.53
C LEU A 434 21.67 -9.47 -17.52
N GLN A 435 20.46 -8.93 -17.38
CA GLN A 435 19.30 -9.22 -18.22
C GLN A 435 18.56 -7.92 -18.56
N PRO A 436 19.20 -7.03 -19.34
CA PRO A 436 18.64 -5.71 -19.60
C PRO A 436 17.38 -5.81 -20.45
N ARG A 437 16.27 -5.31 -19.91
CA ARG A 437 14.96 -5.30 -20.55
C ARG A 437 14.43 -3.88 -20.62
N ILE A 438 13.74 -3.56 -21.70
CA ILE A 438 12.94 -2.33 -21.75
C ILE A 438 11.67 -2.52 -20.92
N ASP A 439 11.23 -1.42 -20.33
CA ASP A 439 9.93 -1.33 -19.66
C ASP A 439 8.76 -1.43 -20.67
N LYS A 440 7.58 -1.70 -20.14
CA LYS A 440 6.36 -1.88 -20.93
C LYS A 440 5.88 -0.60 -21.62
N ASP A 441 6.13 0.57 -21.05
CA ASP A 441 5.81 1.85 -21.70
C ASP A 441 6.62 2.01 -22.98
N THR A 442 7.94 1.82 -22.90
CA THR A 442 8.86 1.88 -24.03
C THR A 442 8.48 0.85 -25.10
N GLU A 443 8.09 -0.37 -24.71
CA GLU A 443 7.59 -1.39 -25.64
C GLU A 443 6.36 -0.87 -26.41
N SER A 444 5.37 -0.32 -25.70
CA SER A 444 4.14 0.26 -26.30
C SER A 444 4.43 1.45 -27.22
N ARG A 445 5.36 2.34 -26.84
CA ARG A 445 5.77 3.49 -27.67
C ARG A 445 6.40 3.05 -28.98
N ILE A 446 7.24 2.01 -28.95
CA ILE A 446 7.87 1.47 -30.18
C ILE A 446 6.80 0.79 -31.06
N ASP A 447 5.90 0.00 -30.49
CA ASP A 447 4.81 -0.64 -31.24
C ASP A 447 3.91 0.39 -31.94
N LYS A 448 3.55 1.49 -31.25
CA LYS A 448 2.78 2.61 -31.83
C LYS A 448 3.54 3.28 -32.98
N LEU A 449 4.84 3.50 -32.83
CA LEU A 449 5.68 4.09 -33.89
C LEU A 449 5.71 3.18 -35.12
N LEU A 450 5.92 1.88 -34.93
CA LEU A 450 5.99 0.93 -36.03
C LEU A 450 4.64 0.78 -36.72
N ALA A 451 3.53 0.70 -35.98
CA ALA A 451 2.19 0.64 -36.55
C ALA A 451 1.91 1.80 -37.52
N ALA A 452 2.41 3.01 -37.22
CA ALA A 452 2.24 4.18 -38.09
C ALA A 452 3.12 4.16 -39.37
N LEU A 453 4.24 3.42 -39.36
CA LEU A 453 5.23 3.41 -40.45
C LEU A 453 5.24 2.12 -41.28
N ASN A 454 4.56 1.09 -40.78
CA ASN A 454 4.53 -0.24 -41.38
C ASN A 454 3.48 -0.35 -42.50
N SER A 455 3.65 -1.36 -43.35
CA SER A 455 2.66 -1.79 -44.32
C SER A 455 1.43 -2.39 -43.61
N PRO A 456 0.20 -2.16 -44.10
CA PRO A 456 -1.00 -2.79 -43.54
C PRO A 456 -1.00 -4.32 -43.72
N PHE A 457 -0.12 -4.87 -44.55
CA PHE A 457 0.01 -6.32 -44.80
C PHE A 457 1.08 -6.99 -43.92
N ALA A 458 1.79 -6.23 -43.08
CA ALA A 458 2.83 -6.76 -42.21
C ALA A 458 2.51 -6.45 -40.75
N SER A 459 2.68 -7.42 -39.88
CA SER A 459 2.55 -7.27 -38.43
C SER A 459 3.94 -7.17 -37.82
N ALA A 460 4.26 -6.01 -37.26
CA ALA A 460 5.51 -5.81 -36.53
C ALA A 460 5.19 -5.76 -35.03
N LYS A 461 5.93 -6.53 -34.25
CA LYS A 461 5.80 -6.55 -32.80
C LYS A 461 7.15 -6.54 -32.13
N VAL A 462 7.28 -5.73 -31.10
CA VAL A 462 8.48 -5.60 -30.29
C VAL A 462 8.45 -6.63 -29.17
N PHE A 463 9.62 -7.14 -28.82
CA PHE A 463 9.81 -8.08 -27.73
C PHE A 463 11.12 -7.77 -27.00
N ASN A 464 11.09 -7.97 -25.69
CA ASN A 464 12.33 -8.12 -24.95
C ASN A 464 13.01 -9.48 -25.30
N PRO A 465 14.34 -9.59 -25.21
CA PRO A 465 15.09 -10.82 -25.51
C PRO A 465 14.83 -11.93 -24.49
N ASP A 466 14.84 -13.19 -24.92
CA ASP A 466 14.79 -14.31 -23.99
C ASP A 466 16.20 -14.55 -23.43
N TYR A 467 16.40 -14.33 -22.12
CA TYR A 467 17.71 -14.50 -21.51
C TYR A 467 17.88 -15.94 -21.02
N GLU A 468 18.83 -16.66 -21.60
CA GLU A 468 19.19 -18.01 -21.22
C GLU A 468 20.48 -17.96 -20.40
N LYS A 469 20.43 -18.42 -19.13
CA LYS A 469 21.51 -18.22 -18.17
C LYS A 469 22.55 -19.33 -18.29
N ILE A 470 23.82 -18.92 -18.24
CA ILE A 470 24.95 -19.83 -18.16
C ILE A 470 25.54 -19.77 -16.76
N ARG A 471 25.57 -20.91 -16.08
CA ARG A 471 26.24 -21.05 -14.80
C ARG A 471 27.49 -21.91 -14.97
N LEU A 472 28.55 -21.51 -14.29
CA LEU A 472 29.84 -22.20 -14.33
C LEU A 472 30.14 -22.72 -12.94
N ASP A 473 30.74 -23.91 -12.89
CA ASP A 473 31.32 -24.48 -11.68
C ASP A 473 32.80 -24.75 -11.97
N VAL A 474 33.66 -24.00 -11.30
CA VAL A 474 35.09 -23.89 -11.60
C VAL A 474 35.88 -24.25 -10.34
N ALA A 475 36.69 -25.30 -10.42
CA ALA A 475 37.75 -25.58 -9.46
C ALA A 475 39.05 -24.98 -9.98
N VAL A 476 39.54 -23.93 -9.34
CA VAL A 476 40.66 -23.10 -9.81
C VAL A 476 41.70 -22.91 -8.70
N ALA A 477 42.97 -22.92 -9.08
CA ALA A 477 44.06 -22.46 -8.24
C ALA A 477 44.48 -21.05 -8.69
N PHE A 478 44.56 -20.14 -7.73
CA PHE A 478 45.08 -18.79 -7.95
C PHE A 478 46.57 -18.73 -7.63
N LYS A 479 47.27 -17.76 -8.21
CA LYS A 479 48.69 -17.53 -7.92
C LYS A 479 48.88 -17.15 -6.45
N PRO A 480 50.02 -17.51 -5.81
CA PRO A 480 50.24 -17.30 -4.38
C PRO A 480 50.10 -15.84 -3.91
N GLU A 481 50.27 -14.89 -4.81
CA GLU A 481 50.18 -13.44 -4.56
C GLU A 481 48.74 -12.94 -4.40
N TYR A 482 47.73 -13.73 -4.79
CA TYR A 482 46.33 -13.33 -4.78
C TYR A 482 45.53 -14.13 -3.73
N PRO A 483 44.93 -13.48 -2.71
CA PRO A 483 44.10 -14.18 -1.74
C PRO A 483 42.81 -14.68 -2.39
N PHE A 484 42.41 -15.92 -2.07
CA PHE A 484 41.27 -16.61 -2.69
C PHE A 484 39.96 -15.79 -2.68
N GLY A 485 39.62 -15.16 -1.56
CA GLY A 485 38.40 -14.36 -1.45
C GLY A 485 38.33 -13.19 -2.45
N ALA A 486 39.40 -12.41 -2.61
CA ALA A 486 39.44 -11.30 -3.56
C ALA A 486 39.56 -11.79 -5.01
N ALA A 487 40.38 -12.82 -5.25
CA ALA A 487 40.60 -13.40 -6.57
C ALA A 487 39.34 -14.06 -7.13
N SER A 488 38.59 -14.80 -6.29
CA SER A 488 37.32 -15.41 -6.67
C SER A 488 36.26 -14.36 -7.00
N GLN A 489 36.14 -13.28 -6.23
CA GLN A 489 35.24 -12.16 -6.55
C GLN A 489 35.63 -11.43 -7.84
N ALA A 490 36.92 -11.22 -8.07
CA ALA A 490 37.41 -10.64 -9.31
C ALA A 490 37.11 -11.53 -10.52
N LEU A 491 37.34 -12.84 -10.41
CA LEU A 491 37.03 -13.83 -11.44
C LEU A 491 35.51 -13.89 -11.70
N GLN A 492 34.70 -13.87 -10.64
CA GLN A 492 33.24 -13.84 -10.75
C GLN A 492 32.78 -12.64 -11.59
N LYS A 493 33.29 -11.44 -11.27
CA LYS A 493 32.96 -10.22 -12.01
C LYS A 493 33.46 -10.28 -13.46
N ALA A 494 34.65 -10.83 -13.68
CA ALA A 494 35.22 -10.99 -15.01
C ALA A 494 34.38 -11.95 -15.88
N LEU A 495 33.92 -13.06 -15.31
CA LEU A 495 33.03 -14.02 -15.98
C LEU A 495 31.68 -13.37 -16.33
N GLN A 496 31.08 -12.65 -15.39
CA GLN A 496 29.84 -11.90 -15.63
C GLN A 496 30.01 -10.90 -16.78
N GLN A 497 31.09 -10.12 -16.79
CA GLN A 497 31.37 -9.15 -17.85
C GLN A 497 31.72 -9.80 -19.19
N HIS A 498 32.28 -11.01 -19.21
CA HIS A 498 32.57 -11.72 -20.45
C HIS A 498 31.31 -12.30 -21.09
N LEU A 499 30.44 -12.91 -20.28
CA LEU A 499 29.18 -13.50 -20.72
C LEU A 499 28.08 -12.45 -20.99
N ALA A 500 28.10 -11.32 -20.26
CA ALA A 500 27.19 -10.20 -20.42
C ALA A 500 27.98 -8.90 -20.72
N PRO A 501 28.51 -8.73 -21.94
CA PRO A 501 29.47 -7.67 -22.26
C PRO A 501 28.89 -6.26 -22.19
N TRP A 502 27.57 -6.11 -22.27
CA TRP A 502 26.85 -4.84 -22.08
C TRP A 502 27.00 -4.27 -20.66
N THR A 503 27.36 -5.09 -19.66
CA THR A 503 27.67 -4.62 -18.30
C THR A 503 29.04 -3.95 -18.18
N GLY A 504 29.90 -4.13 -19.19
CA GLY A 504 31.20 -3.48 -19.26
C GLY A 504 31.22 -2.34 -20.27
N ASN A 505 32.38 -1.70 -20.40
CA ASN A 505 32.62 -0.65 -21.39
C ASN A 505 32.86 -1.20 -22.81
N LYS A 506 32.69 -2.50 -23.03
CA LYS A 506 32.96 -3.14 -24.33
C LYS A 506 31.74 -3.00 -25.24
N THR A 507 31.96 -2.52 -26.46
CA THR A 507 30.91 -2.35 -27.48
C THR A 507 30.53 -3.67 -28.18
N THR A 508 31.19 -4.78 -27.84
CA THR A 508 31.00 -6.07 -28.48
C THR A 508 29.82 -6.81 -27.86
N MET A 509 28.74 -7.04 -28.62
CA MET A 509 27.59 -7.84 -28.17
C MET A 509 27.71 -9.31 -28.57
N PRO A 510 27.14 -10.24 -27.79
CA PRO A 510 26.95 -11.61 -28.23
C PRO A 510 26.00 -11.64 -29.43
N ALA A 511 26.17 -12.64 -30.30
CA ALA A 511 25.22 -12.88 -31.37
C ALA A 511 23.91 -13.43 -30.81
N PHE A 512 22.77 -12.94 -31.33
CA PHE A 512 21.47 -13.62 -31.17
C PHE A 512 21.57 -15.01 -31.78
N GLY A 513 20.95 -16.01 -31.15
CA GLY A 513 21.10 -17.38 -31.62
C GLY A 513 22.51 -17.95 -31.37
N GLY A 514 23.26 -17.35 -30.45
CA GLY A 514 24.68 -17.59 -30.25
C GLY A 514 24.99 -18.98 -29.68
N ARG A 515 26.24 -19.40 -29.88
CA ARG A 515 26.81 -20.62 -29.31
C ARG A 515 28.01 -20.27 -28.45
N ILE A 516 28.09 -20.86 -27.27
CA ILE A 516 29.24 -20.73 -26.36
C ILE A 516 29.83 -22.11 -26.12
N HIS A 517 31.12 -22.24 -26.41
CA HIS A 517 31.89 -23.46 -26.17
C HIS A 517 32.60 -23.38 -24.83
N LYS A 518 32.60 -24.51 -24.11
CA LYS A 518 33.30 -24.66 -22.82
C LYS A 518 34.80 -24.38 -22.94
N SER A 519 35.42 -24.76 -24.06
CA SER A 519 36.83 -24.48 -24.35
C SER A 519 37.16 -22.98 -24.45
N MET A 520 36.25 -22.17 -24.99
CA MET A 520 36.42 -20.72 -25.06
C MET A 520 36.39 -20.08 -23.67
N LEU A 521 35.49 -20.55 -22.80
CA LEU A 521 35.40 -20.09 -21.41
C LEU A 521 36.62 -20.54 -20.59
N LEU A 522 37.11 -21.77 -20.82
CA LEU A 522 38.33 -22.26 -20.20
C LEU A 522 39.52 -21.36 -20.56
N ALA A 523 39.69 -21.04 -21.85
CA ALA A 523 40.75 -20.15 -22.31
C ALA A 523 40.64 -18.75 -21.67
N PHE A 524 39.43 -18.20 -21.57
CA PHE A 524 39.19 -16.91 -20.92
C PHE A 524 39.55 -16.92 -19.42
N ILE A 525 39.23 -18.00 -18.71
CA ILE A 525 39.57 -18.16 -17.27
C ILE A 525 41.09 -18.28 -17.10
N MET A 526 41.76 -19.06 -17.95
CA MET A 526 43.21 -19.23 -17.90
C MET A 526 43.98 -17.95 -18.22
N ASP A 527 43.40 -17.05 -19.02
CA ASP A 527 44.00 -15.74 -19.36
C ASP A 527 43.91 -14.72 -18.21
N GLN A 528 43.14 -15.01 -17.15
CA GLN A 528 43.02 -14.07 -16.02
C GLN A 528 44.34 -13.95 -15.25
N PRO A 529 44.82 -12.72 -14.94
CA PRO A 529 46.11 -12.52 -14.28
C PRO A 529 46.27 -13.24 -12.94
N SER A 530 45.18 -13.41 -12.20
CA SER A 530 45.17 -14.04 -10.87
C SER A 530 45.18 -15.58 -10.92
N VAL A 531 44.84 -16.20 -12.05
CA VAL A 531 44.70 -17.66 -12.20
C VAL A 531 46.06 -18.29 -12.48
N ASP A 532 46.35 -19.43 -11.84
CA ASP A 532 47.52 -20.26 -12.10
C ASP A 532 47.15 -21.45 -12.99
N TYR A 533 46.20 -22.28 -12.53
CA TYR A 533 45.65 -23.38 -13.31
C TYR A 533 44.18 -23.67 -12.96
N VAL A 534 43.47 -24.32 -13.89
CA VAL A 534 42.07 -24.77 -13.71
C VAL A 534 42.07 -26.30 -13.63
N GLN A 535 41.55 -26.86 -12.54
CA GLN A 535 41.46 -28.31 -12.34
C GLN A 535 40.20 -28.89 -12.99
N GLN A 536 39.07 -28.20 -12.82
CA GLN A 536 37.79 -28.64 -13.35
C GLN A 536 36.95 -27.44 -13.75
N LEU A 537 36.28 -27.56 -14.89
CA LEU A 537 35.27 -26.63 -15.36
C LEU A 537 34.02 -27.45 -15.71
N LYS A 538 32.87 -27.06 -15.19
CA LYS A 538 31.55 -27.54 -15.65
C LYS A 538 30.72 -26.37 -16.14
N LEU A 539 29.99 -26.62 -17.21
CA LEU A 539 29.18 -25.63 -17.91
C LEU A 539 27.71 -26.06 -17.88
N TYR A 540 26.87 -25.26 -17.26
CA TYR A 540 25.44 -25.51 -17.11
C TYR A 540 24.63 -24.51 -17.91
N HIS A 541 23.62 -25.02 -18.63
CA HIS A 541 22.66 -24.21 -19.37
C HIS A 541 21.33 -24.19 -18.64
N LEU A 542 20.98 -23.02 -18.08
CA LEU A 542 19.78 -22.81 -17.30
C LEU A 542 18.76 -22.00 -18.11
N THR A 543 17.75 -22.68 -18.66
CA THR A 543 16.69 -22.03 -19.45
C THR A 543 15.42 -21.76 -18.65
N THR A 544 15.17 -22.54 -17.60
CA THR A 544 14.13 -22.32 -16.59
C THR A 544 14.71 -22.62 -15.21
N GLU A 545 14.06 -22.18 -14.12
CA GLU A 545 14.58 -22.42 -12.76
C GLU A 545 14.65 -23.91 -12.39
N GLU A 546 13.88 -24.75 -13.07
CA GLU A 546 13.80 -26.19 -12.85
C GLU A 546 14.73 -27.01 -13.76
N THR A 547 15.59 -26.38 -14.58
CA THR A 547 16.46 -27.14 -15.48
C THR A 547 17.50 -27.96 -14.73
N PRO A 548 17.69 -29.26 -15.07
CA PRO A 548 18.71 -30.07 -14.45
C PRO A 548 20.11 -29.58 -14.82
N GLU A 549 20.99 -29.55 -13.83
CA GLU A 549 22.38 -29.11 -13.97
C GLU A 549 23.24 -30.20 -14.64
N ILE A 550 23.13 -30.28 -15.97
CA ILE A 550 23.92 -31.20 -16.80
C ILE A 550 25.14 -30.46 -17.34
N ASP A 551 26.33 -31.01 -17.11
CA ASP A 551 27.57 -30.48 -17.69
C ASP A 551 27.58 -30.68 -19.21
N ARG A 552 27.80 -29.60 -19.98
CA ARG A 552 27.78 -29.61 -21.44
C ARG A 552 29.07 -29.04 -22.00
N ASP A 553 29.53 -29.57 -23.14
CA ASP A 553 30.71 -29.02 -23.84
C ASP A 553 30.37 -27.79 -24.69
N GLU A 554 29.13 -27.68 -25.13
CA GLU A 554 28.61 -26.51 -25.84
C GLU A 554 27.20 -26.15 -25.38
N VAL A 555 26.92 -24.85 -25.38
CA VAL A 555 25.60 -24.29 -25.11
C VAL A 555 25.14 -23.51 -26.34
N VAL A 556 23.97 -23.88 -26.85
CA VAL A 556 23.29 -23.24 -27.97
C VAL A 556 21.96 -22.70 -27.46
N SER A 557 21.63 -21.47 -27.87
CA SER A 557 20.35 -20.84 -27.58
C SER A 557 19.17 -21.67 -28.10
N GLN A 558 18.07 -21.79 -27.35
CA GLN A 558 16.90 -22.57 -27.75
C GLN A 558 16.06 -21.87 -28.84
N ASN A 559 16.07 -20.53 -28.86
CA ASN A 559 15.25 -19.72 -29.76
C ASN A 559 16.11 -18.64 -30.45
N PRO A 560 15.84 -18.26 -31.72
CA PRO A 560 16.45 -17.09 -32.35
C PRO A 560 16.25 -15.76 -31.60
N LYS A 561 15.23 -15.64 -30.74
CA LYS A 561 15.01 -14.49 -29.84
C LYS A 561 15.94 -14.49 -28.62
N ALA A 562 16.59 -15.63 -28.33
CA ALA A 562 17.32 -15.81 -27.10
C ALA A 562 18.77 -15.28 -27.16
N ILE A 563 19.22 -14.80 -26.01
CA ILE A 563 20.57 -14.32 -25.75
C ILE A 563 21.13 -15.09 -24.56
N LEU A 564 22.27 -15.74 -24.77
CA LEU A 564 23.02 -16.37 -23.70
C LEU A 564 23.64 -15.28 -22.82
N THR A 565 23.41 -15.35 -21.51
CA THR A 565 23.93 -14.41 -20.52
C THR A 565 24.52 -15.12 -19.31
N SER A 566 25.19 -14.37 -18.44
CA SER A 566 25.73 -14.87 -17.19
C SER A 566 24.64 -15.18 -16.16
N HIS A 567 24.82 -16.25 -15.39
CA HIS A 567 24.13 -16.38 -14.11
C HIS A 567 24.68 -15.35 -13.11
N HIS A 568 23.84 -14.93 -12.14
CA HIS A 568 24.23 -13.98 -11.07
C HIS A 568 25.39 -14.50 -10.22
N GLN A 569 25.42 -15.81 -10.01
CA GLN A 569 26.46 -16.47 -9.22
C GLN A 569 27.04 -17.68 -9.93
N HIS A 570 28.37 -17.73 -10.04
CA HIS A 570 29.12 -18.90 -10.46
C HIS A 570 29.67 -19.62 -9.21
N THR A 571 29.86 -20.93 -9.30
CA THR A 571 30.49 -21.70 -8.22
C THR A 571 31.99 -21.70 -8.46
N ILE A 572 32.75 -20.99 -7.62
CA ILE A 572 34.21 -20.94 -7.71
C ILE A 572 34.78 -21.60 -6.45
N ARG A 573 35.53 -22.69 -6.63
CA ARG A 573 36.13 -23.47 -5.54
C ARG A 573 37.64 -23.45 -5.64
N ASP A 574 38.30 -23.52 -4.49
CA ASP A 574 39.75 -23.64 -4.42
C ASP A 574 40.17 -25.08 -4.77
N ALA A 575 41.00 -25.23 -5.80
CA ALA A 575 41.57 -26.52 -6.19
C ALA A 575 42.38 -27.17 -5.05
N ALA A 576 42.98 -26.37 -4.15
CA ALA A 576 43.74 -26.90 -3.01
C ALA A 576 42.87 -27.62 -1.96
N SER A 577 41.57 -27.33 -1.93
CA SER A 577 40.63 -27.90 -0.95
C SER A 577 40.04 -29.27 -1.35
N GLY A 578 40.30 -29.74 -2.57
CA GLY A 578 39.71 -30.97 -3.13
C GLY A 578 40.42 -32.28 -2.78
N GLY A 579 41.42 -32.25 -1.89
CA GLY A 579 42.18 -33.42 -1.44
C GLY A 579 41.57 -34.17 -0.25
N SER A 580 40.25 -34.31 -0.15
CA SER A 580 39.62 -35.28 0.77
C SER A 580 38.20 -35.64 0.33
N THR A 581 38.07 -36.57 -0.62
CA THR A 581 36.90 -37.47 -0.73
C THR A 581 37.36 -38.78 -1.30
#